data_AF-A0A1J5X0K3-F1
#
_entry.id   AF-A0A1J5X0K3-F1
#
_cell.length_a   1.000
_cell.length_b   1.000
_cell.length_c   1.000
_cell.angle_alpha   90.00
_cell.angle_beta   90.00
_cell.angle_gamma   90.00
#
_symmetry.space_group_name_H-M   'P 1'
#
loop_
_entity.id
_entity.type
_entity.pdbx_description
1 polymer ?
#
loop_
_entity_poly.entity_id
_entity_poly.type
_entity_poly.pdbx_seq_one_letter_code
_entity_poly.pdbx_strand_id
1 'polypeptide(L)'
;MGHEDCEVEYLRLFANKEAHVAGILKQEKHFCVGRVKEMWLEEYAVGVITKMTIHEDNTMESFVLRGHEDYFSKIIGKGDSSIELGRIRLSGFEVPEKIRRKLRYTLVDGEGKEVLEEEEPSQRGNLLE
;
A
#
# COMPACT_ATOMS: atom_id res chain seq x y z
N MET A 1 -25.86 -13.00 -6.70
CA MET A 1 -24.66 -12.80 -7.53
C MET A 1 -23.58 -12.30 -6.59
N GLY A 2 -22.68 -13.17 -6.15
CA GLY A 2 -21.54 -12.78 -5.31
C GLY A 2 -20.54 -12.01 -6.16
N HIS A 3 -20.18 -10.81 -5.73
CA HIS A 3 -19.10 -10.01 -6.31
C HIS A 3 -17.72 -10.51 -5.83
N GLU A 4 -17.52 -11.83 -5.77
CA GLU A 4 -16.32 -12.41 -5.13
C GLU A 4 -15.08 -12.42 -6.03
N ASP A 5 -15.23 -12.09 -7.32
CA ASP A 5 -14.12 -12.10 -8.28
C ASP A 5 -14.00 -10.80 -9.09
N CYS A 6 -14.18 -9.64 -8.44
CA CYS A 6 -13.77 -8.38 -9.06
C CYS A 6 -12.25 -8.24 -8.95
N GLU A 7 -11.58 -8.53 -10.06
CA GLU A 7 -10.16 -8.28 -10.27
C GLU A 7 -9.97 -7.01 -11.11
N VAL A 8 -9.19 -6.07 -10.59
CA VAL A 8 -8.77 -4.86 -11.27
C VAL A 8 -7.38 -5.10 -11.84
N GLU A 9 -7.27 -5.12 -13.17
CA GLU A 9 -5.95 -5.30 -13.79
C GLU A 9 -5.05 -4.10 -13.54
N TYR A 10 -5.59 -2.88 -13.66
CA TYR A 10 -4.84 -1.63 -13.52
C TYR A 10 -5.59 -0.60 -12.68
N LEU A 11 -4.99 -0.16 -11.56
CA LEU A 11 -5.45 0.99 -10.78
C LEU A 11 -4.38 2.09 -10.77
N ARG A 12 -4.60 3.14 -11.55
CA ARG A 12 -3.73 4.32 -11.57
C ARG A 12 -4.47 5.55 -11.08
N LEU A 13 -3.94 6.20 -10.04
CA LEU A 13 -4.45 7.46 -9.52
C LEU A 13 -3.35 8.52 -9.53
N PHE A 14 -3.67 9.67 -10.09
CA PHE A 14 -2.81 10.86 -10.11
C PHE A 14 -3.60 12.07 -9.63
N ALA A 15 -3.03 12.83 -8.70
CA ALA A 15 -3.63 14.08 -8.26
C ALA A 15 -2.55 15.12 -7.99
N ASN A 16 -2.51 16.18 -8.80
CA ASN A 16 -1.57 17.30 -8.61
C ASN A 16 -1.98 18.29 -7.51
N LYS A 17 -3.14 18.10 -6.86
CA LYS A 17 -3.65 18.94 -5.76
C LYS A 17 -4.38 18.10 -4.72
N GLU A 18 -4.20 18.40 -3.44
CA GLU A 18 -4.92 17.73 -2.33
C GLU A 18 -6.44 17.85 -2.49
N ALA A 19 -6.92 18.99 -2.99
CA ALA A 19 -8.36 19.24 -3.20
C ALA A 19 -9.04 18.18 -4.07
N HIS A 20 -8.32 17.54 -5.01
CA HIS A 20 -8.87 16.50 -5.88
C HIS A 20 -9.16 15.19 -5.13
N VAL A 21 -8.42 14.91 -4.06
CA VAL A 21 -8.58 13.69 -3.25
C VAL A 21 -9.23 13.94 -1.90
N ALA A 22 -9.42 15.21 -1.52
CA ALA A 22 -9.95 15.62 -0.23
C ALA A 22 -11.30 14.97 0.10
N GLY A 23 -12.18 14.75 -0.89
CA GLY A 23 -13.45 14.06 -0.69
C GLY A 23 -13.26 12.62 -0.21
N ILE A 24 -12.33 11.88 -0.81
CA ILE A 24 -12.02 10.49 -0.44
C ILE A 24 -11.33 10.45 0.91
N LEU A 25 -10.37 11.34 1.15
CA LEU A 25 -9.62 11.41 2.42
C LEU A 25 -10.50 11.75 3.64
N LYS A 26 -11.63 12.43 3.42
CA LYS A 26 -12.62 12.75 4.47
C LYS A 26 -13.55 11.58 4.80
N GLN A 27 -13.58 10.53 3.98
CA GLN A 27 -14.45 9.38 4.27
C GLN A 27 -14.00 8.67 5.55
N GLU A 28 -14.95 8.38 6.43
CA GLU A 28 -14.69 7.61 7.64
C GLU A 28 -14.48 6.13 7.33
N LYS A 29 -15.29 5.61 6.40
CA LYS A 29 -15.25 4.21 5.98
C LYS A 29 -14.20 4.01 4.89
N HIS A 30 -13.50 2.89 4.97
CA HIS A 30 -12.66 2.43 3.86
C HIS A 30 -13.54 1.91 2.72
N PHE A 31 -13.03 1.99 1.50
CA PHE A 31 -13.64 1.37 0.33
C PHE A 31 -12.81 0.17 -0.15
N CYS A 32 -13.50 -0.88 -0.57
CA CYS A 32 -12.86 -2.08 -1.09
C CYS A 32 -12.52 -1.90 -2.58
N VAL A 33 -11.28 -2.20 -2.95
CA VAL A 33 -10.83 -2.24 -4.36
C VAL A 33 -10.78 -3.67 -4.92
N GLY A 34 -11.04 -4.69 -4.10
CA GLY A 34 -10.98 -6.09 -4.50
C GLY A 34 -9.53 -6.57 -4.69
N ARG A 35 -9.31 -7.42 -5.69
CA ARG A 35 -7.95 -7.82 -6.13
C ARG A 35 -7.44 -6.80 -7.14
N VAL A 36 -6.16 -6.47 -7.06
CA VAL A 36 -5.49 -5.52 -7.96
C VAL A 36 -4.18 -6.14 -8.43
N LYS A 37 -3.98 -6.19 -9.74
CA LYS A 37 -2.74 -6.70 -10.34
C LYS A 37 -1.64 -5.65 -10.34
N GLU A 38 -1.94 -4.44 -10.84
CA GLU A 38 -0.99 -3.32 -10.88
C GLU A 38 -1.58 -2.04 -10.29
N MET A 39 -0.85 -1.40 -9.37
CA MET A 39 -1.29 -0.17 -8.71
C MET A 39 -0.22 0.92 -8.72
N TRP A 40 -0.56 2.07 -9.28
CA TRP A 40 0.28 3.29 -9.30
C TRP A 40 -0.45 4.45 -8.64
N LEU A 41 0.08 4.95 -7.53
CA LEU A 41 -0.43 6.16 -6.88
C LEU A 41 0.63 7.27 -6.94
N GLU A 42 0.26 8.39 -7.55
CA GLU A 42 1.17 9.48 -7.84
C GLU A 42 0.71 10.81 -7.21
N GLU A 43 1.67 11.60 -6.72
CA GLU A 43 1.46 12.92 -6.12
C GLU A 43 0.50 12.87 -4.91
N TYR A 44 -0.51 13.75 -4.82
CA TYR A 44 -1.48 13.72 -3.72
C TYR A 44 -2.36 12.47 -3.70
N ALA A 45 -2.37 11.66 -4.76
CA ALA A 45 -3.13 10.42 -4.78
C ALA A 45 -2.56 9.35 -3.85
N VAL A 46 -1.28 9.45 -3.45
CA VAL A 46 -0.66 8.51 -2.50
C VAL A 46 -1.45 8.44 -1.18
N GLY A 47 -2.06 9.55 -0.73
CA GLY A 47 -2.85 9.57 0.50
C GLY A 47 -4.11 8.72 0.43
N VAL A 48 -4.63 8.43 -0.76
CA VAL A 48 -5.88 7.67 -0.95
C VAL A 48 -5.74 6.25 -0.42
N ILE A 49 -4.53 5.68 -0.43
CA ILE A 49 -4.27 4.33 0.10
C ILE A 49 -4.70 4.15 1.55
N THR A 50 -4.68 5.24 2.33
CA THR A 50 -5.12 5.24 3.73
C THR A 50 -6.62 4.99 3.93
N LYS A 51 -7.38 4.95 2.83
CA LYS A 51 -8.83 4.75 2.77
C LYS A 51 -9.22 3.52 1.95
N MET A 52 -8.24 2.76 1.46
CA MET A 52 -8.45 1.56 0.69
C MET A 52 -8.45 0.32 1.58
N THR A 53 -9.18 -0.71 1.16
CA THR A 53 -9.01 -2.08 1.63
C THR A 53 -8.83 -2.96 0.41
N ILE A 54 -7.75 -3.72 0.41
CA ILE A 54 -7.40 -4.68 -0.64
C ILE A 54 -7.78 -6.07 -0.13
N HIS A 55 -8.17 -6.95 -1.03
CA HIS A 55 -8.52 -8.32 -0.69
C HIS A 55 -7.33 -9.06 -0.06
N GLU A 56 -7.56 -9.89 0.96
CA GLU A 56 -6.49 -10.59 1.69
C GLU A 56 -5.67 -11.53 0.79
N ASP A 57 -6.33 -12.22 -0.13
CA ASP A 57 -5.69 -13.09 -1.12
C ASP A 57 -5.04 -12.35 -2.30
N ASN A 58 -4.91 -11.01 -2.23
CA ASN A 58 -4.35 -10.25 -3.33
C ASN A 58 -2.83 -10.48 -3.47
N THR A 59 -2.39 -10.71 -4.71
CA THR A 59 -0.97 -10.76 -5.07
C THR A 59 -0.71 -9.77 -6.20
N MET A 60 -0.20 -8.59 -5.88
CA MET A 60 0.12 -7.56 -6.87
C MET A 60 1.39 -7.92 -7.63
N GLU A 61 1.38 -7.69 -8.94
CA GLU A 61 2.59 -7.69 -9.76
C GLU A 61 3.39 -6.40 -9.58
N SER A 62 2.70 -5.27 -9.39
CA SER A 62 3.36 -3.99 -9.13
C SER A 62 2.57 -3.11 -8.18
N PHE A 63 3.29 -2.49 -7.25
CA PHE A 63 2.79 -1.47 -6.35
C PHE A 63 3.82 -0.33 -6.25
N VAL A 64 3.40 0.86 -6.69
CA VAL A 64 4.27 2.02 -6.79
C VAL A 64 3.64 3.23 -6.11
N LEU A 65 4.41 3.86 -5.24
CA LEU A 65 4.09 5.12 -4.60
C LEU A 65 5.11 6.18 -5.01
N ARG A 66 4.67 7.17 -5.80
CA ARG A 66 5.55 8.25 -6.27
C ARG A 66 5.02 9.61 -5.87
N GLY A 67 5.88 10.47 -5.35
CA GLY A 67 5.51 11.82 -5.01
C GLY A 67 6.57 12.54 -4.19
N HIS A 68 6.38 13.84 -3.99
CA HIS A 68 7.17 14.63 -3.06
C HIS A 68 6.90 14.24 -1.61
N GLU A 69 7.85 14.56 -0.73
CA GLU A 69 7.80 14.17 0.68
C GLU A 69 6.52 14.59 1.40
N ASP A 70 6.03 15.79 1.08
CA ASP A 70 4.87 16.42 1.71
C ASP A 70 3.55 15.66 1.46
N TYR A 71 3.45 14.97 0.33
CA TYR A 71 2.24 14.22 -0.04
C TYR A 71 2.04 12.98 0.82
N PHE A 72 3.11 12.45 1.39
CA PHE A 72 3.07 11.28 2.24
C PHE A 72 2.64 11.59 3.68
N SER A 73 2.44 12.85 4.04
CA SER A 73 2.02 13.26 5.39
C SER A 73 0.81 12.46 5.93
N LYS A 74 -0.17 12.16 5.06
CA LYS A 74 -1.34 11.34 5.43
C LYS A 74 -0.99 9.90 5.75
N ILE A 75 0.02 9.33 5.09
CA ILE A 75 0.48 7.96 5.33
C ILE A 75 1.40 7.92 6.56
N ILE A 76 2.31 8.88 6.69
CA ILE A 76 3.25 8.97 7.81
C ILE A 76 2.52 9.15 9.14
N GLY A 77 1.40 9.87 9.15
CA GLY A 77 0.55 10.04 10.34
C GLY A 77 -0.17 8.77 10.79
N LYS A 78 -0.09 7.67 10.05
CA LYS A 78 -0.66 6.38 10.45
C LYS A 78 0.28 5.61 11.36
N GLY A 79 -0.28 4.65 12.09
CA GLY A 79 0.51 3.67 12.86
C GLY A 79 1.38 2.81 11.93
N ASP A 80 2.42 2.22 12.49
CA ASP A 80 3.24 1.27 11.74
C ASP A 80 2.41 0.03 11.38
N SER A 81 2.68 -0.55 10.22
CA SER A 81 1.97 -1.72 9.66
C SER A 81 0.44 -1.62 9.68
N SER A 82 -0.11 -0.41 9.56
CA SER A 82 -1.56 -0.15 9.69
C SER A 82 -2.32 -0.17 8.36
N ILE A 83 -1.61 -0.19 7.23
CA ILE A 83 -2.19 -0.22 5.88
C ILE A 83 -1.89 -1.58 5.26
N GLU A 84 -2.91 -2.43 5.15
CA GLU A 84 -2.82 -3.79 4.59
C GLU A 84 -2.80 -3.76 3.05
N LEU A 85 -1.81 -4.43 2.45
CA LEU A 85 -1.66 -4.53 1.00
C LEU A 85 -1.60 -5.98 0.49
N GLY A 86 -1.50 -6.98 1.37
CA GLY A 86 -1.33 -8.38 0.99
C GLY A 86 0.05 -8.66 0.39
N ARG A 87 0.11 -9.46 -0.68
CA ARG A 87 1.36 -9.90 -1.31
C ARG A 87 1.72 -9.02 -2.50
N ILE A 88 3.01 -8.75 -2.68
CA ILE A 88 3.51 -7.91 -3.77
C ILE A 88 4.77 -8.55 -4.35
N ARG A 89 4.87 -8.66 -5.68
CA ARG A 89 6.11 -9.09 -6.33
C ARG A 89 7.23 -8.09 -6.06
N LEU A 90 8.36 -8.57 -5.57
CA LEU A 90 9.55 -7.77 -5.27
C LEU A 90 9.99 -6.93 -6.48
N SER A 91 9.90 -7.50 -7.69
CA SER A 91 10.28 -6.83 -8.93
C SER A 91 9.43 -5.60 -9.26
N GLY A 92 8.23 -5.48 -8.71
CA GLY A 92 7.30 -4.38 -8.96
C GLY A 92 7.03 -3.51 -7.74
N PHE A 93 7.81 -3.63 -6.67
CA PHE A 93 7.64 -2.88 -5.43
C PHE A 93 8.51 -1.63 -5.41
N GLU A 94 7.89 -0.46 -5.66
CA GLU A 94 8.56 0.84 -5.64
C GLU A 94 7.90 1.74 -4.60
N VAL A 95 8.41 1.65 -3.36
CA VAL A 95 7.90 2.43 -2.22
C VAL A 95 9.06 3.10 -1.50
N PRO A 96 8.98 4.43 -1.22
CA PRO A 96 9.99 5.13 -0.43
C PRO A 96 10.16 4.49 0.95
N GLU A 97 11.41 4.28 1.40
CA GLU A 97 11.76 3.55 2.64
C GLU A 97 11.00 4.04 3.87
N LYS A 98 10.87 5.37 4.03
CA LYS A 98 10.13 5.99 5.15
C LYS A 98 8.65 5.58 5.23
N ILE A 99 8.08 5.14 4.12
CA ILE A 99 6.68 4.71 3.99
C ILE A 99 6.54 3.21 4.21
N ARG A 100 7.57 2.40 3.89
CA ARG A 100 7.51 0.93 4.01
C ARG A 100 7.03 0.48 5.39
N ARG A 101 7.57 1.06 6.47
CA ARG A 101 7.14 0.76 7.86
C ARG A 101 5.65 1.01 8.16
N LYS A 102 4.97 1.85 7.37
CA LYS A 102 3.53 2.16 7.53
C LYS A 102 2.63 1.13 6.88
N LEU A 103 3.18 0.33 5.97
CA LEU A 103 2.48 -0.66 5.19
C LEU A 103 2.69 -2.04 5.83
N ARG A 104 1.69 -2.91 5.67
CA ARG A 104 1.77 -4.34 5.98
C ARG A 104 1.64 -5.07 4.66
N TYR A 105 2.71 -5.76 4.28
CA TYR A 105 2.83 -6.45 3.02
C TYR A 105 3.79 -7.63 3.15
N THR A 106 3.69 -8.57 2.23
CA THR A 106 4.65 -9.66 2.06
C THR A 106 5.26 -9.57 0.66
N LEU A 107 6.58 -9.43 0.58
CA LEU A 107 7.27 -9.46 -0.71
C LEU A 107 7.42 -10.90 -1.17
N VAL A 108 7.16 -11.13 -2.45
CA VAL A 108 7.29 -12.45 -3.09
C VAL A 108 8.16 -12.37 -4.34
N ASP A 109 8.81 -13.48 -4.69
CA ASP A 109 9.57 -13.60 -5.94
C ASP A 109 8.65 -13.82 -7.16
N GLY A 110 9.26 -14.08 -8.32
CA GLY A 110 8.52 -14.32 -9.57
C GLY A 110 7.65 -15.59 -9.57
N GLU A 111 7.94 -16.53 -8.68
CA GLU A 111 7.20 -17.78 -8.47
C GLU A 111 6.14 -17.64 -7.36
N GLY A 112 6.13 -16.49 -6.68
CA GLY A 112 5.22 -16.20 -5.56
C GLY A 112 5.76 -16.66 -4.20
N LYS A 113 7.02 -17.11 -4.09
CA LYS A 113 7.59 -17.49 -2.79
C LYS A 113 7.99 -16.25 -1.99
N GLU A 114 7.73 -16.26 -0.69
CA GLU A 114 8.10 -15.15 0.20
C GLU A 114 9.60 -14.88 0.18
N VAL A 115 9.96 -13.60 0.07
CA VAL A 115 11.32 -13.11 0.18
C VAL A 115 11.47 -12.51 1.58
N LEU A 116 12.42 -13.03 2.35
CA LEU A 116 12.76 -12.47 3.66
C LEU A 116 13.53 -11.16 3.42
N GLU A 117 12.91 -10.02 3.73
CA GLU A 117 13.70 -8.80 4.00
C GLU A 117 14.44 -9.05 5.32
N GLU A 118 15.76 -8.81 5.35
CA GLU A 118 16.49 -8.82 6.63
C GLU A 118 15.86 -7.76 7.53
N GLU A 119 15.38 -8.17 8.70
CA GLU A 119 14.73 -7.26 9.64
C GLU A 119 15.72 -6.15 10.02
N GLU A 120 15.31 -4.90 9.82
CA GLU A 120 16.02 -3.73 10.31
C GLU A 120 16.31 -3.94 11.82
N PRO A 121 17.57 -3.78 12.28
CA PRO A 121 17.98 -4.12 13.65
C PRO A 121 17.23 -3.33 14.75
N SER A 122 16.45 -2.32 14.37
CA SER A 122 15.60 -1.54 15.28
C SER A 122 14.37 -2.31 15.80
N GLN A 123 13.99 -3.44 15.21
CA GLN A 123 12.90 -4.29 15.71
C GLN A 123 13.38 -5.40 16.67
N ARG A 124 14.69 -5.55 16.88
CA ARG A 124 15.27 -6.67 17.65
C ARG A 124 15.34 -6.46 19.17
N GLY A 125 14.78 -5.39 19.71
CA GLY A 125 14.81 -5.12 21.15
C GLY A 125 13.44 -4.72 21.66
N ASN A 126 12.72 -5.68 22.26
CA ASN A 126 11.99 -5.54 23.53
C ASN A 126 11.39 -6.90 23.90
N LEU A 127 12.27 -7.85 24.23
CA LEU A 127 11.97 -8.90 25.18
C LEU A 127 13.13 -8.92 26.16
N LEU A 128 12.80 -9.10 27.45
CA LEU A 128 13.63 -9.01 28.68
C LEU A 128 13.70 -7.55 29.18
N GLU A 129 13.09 -7.17 30.31
CA GLU A 129 12.81 -7.87 31.58
C GLU A 129 11.45 -7.44 32.18
#